data_AF-A0A964Y4E5-F1
#
_entry.id   AF-A0A964Y4E5-F1
#
_cell.length_a   1.000
_cell.length_b   1.000
_cell.length_c   1.000
_cell.angle_alpha   90.00
_cell.angle_beta   90.00
_cell.angle_gamma   90.00
#
_symmetry.space_group_name_H-M   'P 1'
#
loop_
_entity.id
_entity.type
_entity.pdbx_description
1 polymer ?
#
loop_
_entity_poly.entity_id
_entity_poly.type
_entity_poly.pdbx_seq_one_letter_code
_entity_poly.pdbx_strand_id
1 'polypeptide(L)'
;KMPLIIVSASGGARMQEAMFSLMQMAKTSQALAKHHEAKLLYISILTNPTMGGVTASFASLGDIILAEPKALIGFAGPRVVEQTIGHKLPEGAQKAEFLLDKGMVDAIVSRKEMKQKVSFILKFLDANLTSSNLRRQQMTEKLFEKLKVEAQKQEMEHATT
;
A
#
# COMPACT_ATOMS: atom_id res chain seq x y z
N LYS A 1 12.31 -13.44 -2.12
CA LYS A 1 10.94 -13.03 -2.49
C LYS A 1 10.48 -12.01 -1.47
N MET A 2 10.12 -10.80 -1.88
CA MET A 2 9.84 -9.68 -0.96
C MET A 2 8.71 -8.82 -1.53
N PRO A 3 7.87 -8.18 -0.70
CA PRO A 3 6.91 -7.18 -1.17
C PRO A 3 7.61 -6.01 -1.86
N LEU A 4 6.91 -5.37 -2.79
CA LEU A 4 7.37 -4.19 -3.52
C LEU A 4 6.54 -2.97 -3.12
N ILE A 5 7.18 -1.83 -2.95
CA ILE A 5 6.52 -0.54 -2.69
C ILE A 5 7.10 0.47 -3.68
N ILE A 6 6.24 1.17 -4.42
CA ILE A 6 6.66 2.23 -5.34
C ILE A 6 5.97 3.53 -4.95
N VAL A 7 6.75 4.58 -4.75
CA VAL A 7 6.26 5.95 -4.56
C VAL A 7 6.37 6.68 -5.88
N SER A 8 5.25 7.07 -6.45
CA SER A 8 5.15 7.71 -7.75
C SER A 8 5.05 9.22 -7.61
N ALA A 9 5.94 9.94 -8.30
CA ALA A 9 5.88 11.38 -8.51
C ALA A 9 6.36 11.66 -9.94
N SER A 10 5.44 11.97 -10.85
CA SER A 10 5.77 12.24 -12.24
C SER A 10 4.76 13.18 -12.89
N GLY A 11 5.25 14.09 -13.73
CA GLY A 11 4.44 14.91 -14.64
C GLY A 11 4.09 14.22 -15.96
N GLY A 12 4.64 13.02 -16.22
CA GLY A 12 4.41 12.28 -17.47
C GLY A 12 5.66 11.53 -17.96
N ALA A 13 5.64 11.12 -19.23
CA ALA A 13 6.78 10.49 -19.88
C ALA A 13 7.85 11.52 -20.27
N ARG A 14 9.13 11.13 -20.25
CA ARG A 14 10.23 11.99 -20.64
C ARG A 14 10.32 12.06 -22.17
N MET A 15 9.70 13.08 -22.75
CA MET A 15 9.58 13.23 -24.21
C MET A 15 10.92 13.24 -24.96
N GLN A 16 12.01 13.64 -24.31
CA GLN A 16 13.36 13.64 -24.89
C GLN A 16 13.84 12.24 -25.31
N GLU A 17 13.29 11.19 -24.68
CA GLU A 17 13.60 9.80 -25.01
C GLU A 17 12.54 9.18 -25.96
N ALA A 18 11.51 9.93 -26.33
CA ALA A 18 10.44 9.56 -27.24
C ALA A 18 9.88 8.14 -26.96
N MET A 19 9.96 7.24 -27.95
CA MET A 19 9.44 5.88 -27.86
C MET A 19 10.08 5.07 -26.72
N PHE A 20 11.34 5.33 -26.35
CA PHE A 20 11.96 4.61 -25.24
C PHE A 20 11.25 4.87 -23.90
N SER A 21 10.80 6.12 -23.68
CA SER A 21 9.99 6.47 -22.51
C SER A 21 8.62 5.80 -22.53
N LEU A 22 7.98 5.71 -23.70
CA LEU A 22 6.71 4.99 -23.84
C LEU A 22 6.88 3.50 -23.51
N MET A 23 7.91 2.86 -24.05
CA MET A 23 8.17 1.43 -23.86
C MET A 23 8.49 1.07 -22.41
N GLN A 24 8.91 2.02 -21.57
CA GLN A 24 9.06 1.77 -20.13
C GLN A 24 7.73 1.40 -19.46
N MET A 25 6.59 1.91 -19.96
CA MET A 25 5.26 1.54 -19.45
C MET A 25 5.02 0.04 -19.63
N ALA A 26 5.24 -0.48 -20.84
CA ALA A 26 5.08 -1.90 -21.13
C ALA A 26 6.06 -2.75 -20.32
N LYS A 27 7.34 -2.35 -20.27
CA LYS A 27 8.39 -3.07 -19.52
C LYS A 27 8.08 -3.19 -18.03
N THR A 28 7.71 -2.07 -17.39
CA THR A 28 7.42 -2.05 -15.95
C THR A 28 6.13 -2.81 -15.62
N SER A 29 5.09 -2.68 -16.45
CA SER A 29 3.84 -3.43 -16.28
C SER A 29 4.05 -4.94 -16.42
N GLN A 30 4.87 -5.39 -17.38
CA GLN A 30 5.23 -6.81 -17.51
C GLN A 30 6.05 -7.33 -16.33
N ALA A 31 6.97 -6.50 -15.80
CA ALA A 31 7.72 -6.87 -14.59
C ALA A 31 6.78 -7.04 -13.38
N LEU A 32 5.77 -6.16 -13.25
CA LEU A 32 4.75 -6.27 -12.22
C LEU A 32 3.83 -7.49 -12.43
N ALA A 33 3.48 -7.84 -13.66
CA ALA A 33 2.71 -9.07 -13.93
C ALA A 33 3.44 -10.32 -13.40
N LYS A 34 4.76 -10.42 -13.64
CA LYS A 34 5.59 -11.51 -13.08
C LYS A 34 5.66 -11.46 -11.55
N HIS A 35 5.69 -10.27 -10.96
CA HIS A 35 5.67 -10.09 -9.50
C HIS A 35 4.33 -10.58 -8.89
N HIS A 36 3.22 -10.27 -9.56
CA HIS A 36 1.88 -10.73 -9.19
C HIS A 36 1.73 -12.25 -9.36
N GLU A 37 2.21 -12.83 -10.46
CA GLU A 37 2.25 -14.30 -10.67
C GLU A 37 3.03 -15.02 -9.55
N ALA A 38 4.09 -14.39 -9.04
CA ALA A 38 4.85 -14.89 -7.90
C ALA A 38 4.12 -14.76 -6.54
N LYS A 39 2.89 -14.23 -6.53
CA LYS A 39 2.04 -13.98 -5.37
C LYS A 39 2.71 -13.07 -4.34
N LEU A 40 3.37 -12.02 -4.82
CA LEU A 40 4.03 -11.04 -3.97
C LEU A 40 3.25 -9.73 -3.96
N LEU A 41 3.07 -9.18 -2.76
CA LEU A 41 2.37 -7.92 -2.56
C LEU A 41 3.09 -6.75 -3.25
N TYR A 42 2.32 -5.91 -3.92
CA TYR A 42 2.74 -4.65 -4.49
C TYR A 42 1.84 -3.50 -3.97
N ILE A 43 2.47 -2.53 -3.28
CA ILE A 43 1.81 -1.30 -2.83
C ILE A 43 2.26 -0.13 -3.71
N SER A 44 1.31 0.54 -4.35
CA SER A 44 1.54 1.77 -5.07
C SER A 44 1.18 2.98 -4.21
N ILE A 45 2.07 3.96 -4.11
CA ILE A 45 1.85 5.20 -3.36
C ILE A 45 1.89 6.36 -4.35
N LEU A 46 0.75 7.00 -4.55
CA LEU A 46 0.57 8.11 -5.49
C LEU A 46 0.79 9.44 -4.78
N THR A 47 1.77 10.21 -5.23
CA THR A 47 2.10 11.53 -4.67
C THR A 47 1.87 12.63 -5.70
N ASN A 48 2.00 13.88 -5.28
CA ASN A 48 1.70 15.03 -6.12
C ASN A 48 2.92 15.49 -6.95
N PRO A 49 2.84 15.57 -8.30
CA PRO A 49 1.81 15.00 -9.17
C PRO A 49 2.12 13.55 -9.58
N THR A 50 1.11 12.77 -9.97
CA THR A 50 1.28 11.48 -10.68
C THR A 50 0.45 11.50 -11.95
N MET A 51 1.11 11.67 -13.09
CA MET A 51 0.46 11.99 -14.36
C MET A 51 0.90 11.10 -15.53
N GLY A 52 0.07 11.05 -16.57
CA GLY A 52 0.45 10.51 -17.88
C GLY A 52 0.75 9.02 -17.86
N GLY A 53 1.83 8.65 -18.53
CA GLY A 53 2.24 7.26 -18.70
C GLY A 53 2.53 6.53 -17.38
N VAL A 54 2.93 7.24 -16.32
CA VAL A 54 3.15 6.62 -15.01
C VAL A 54 1.81 6.17 -14.40
N THR A 55 0.80 7.05 -14.38
CA THR A 55 -0.56 6.72 -13.93
C THR A 55 -1.18 5.61 -14.77
N ALA A 56 -0.99 5.63 -16.09
CA ALA A 56 -1.49 4.61 -17.00
C ALA A 56 -0.63 3.33 -17.08
N SER A 57 0.33 3.14 -16.16
CA SER A 57 1.13 1.93 -16.07
C SER A 57 1.25 1.48 -14.62
N PHE A 58 2.48 1.26 -14.13
CA PHE A 58 2.74 0.64 -12.84
C PHE A 58 2.03 1.32 -11.66
N ALA A 59 1.83 2.64 -11.69
CA ALA A 59 1.25 3.36 -10.57
C ALA A 59 -0.21 2.95 -10.28
N SER A 60 -0.98 2.49 -11.28
CA SER A 60 -2.37 2.04 -11.09
C SER A 60 -2.52 0.51 -11.10
N LEU A 61 -1.41 -0.24 -11.05
CA LEU A 61 -1.39 -1.71 -11.04
C LEU A 61 -1.03 -2.27 -9.66
N GLY A 62 -1.15 -1.45 -8.60
CA GLY A 62 -0.94 -1.89 -7.22
C GLY A 62 -2.01 -2.87 -6.77
N ASP A 63 -1.64 -3.85 -5.94
CA ASP A 63 -2.63 -4.63 -5.19
C ASP A 63 -3.33 -3.73 -4.14
N ILE A 64 -2.59 -2.74 -3.62
CA ILE A 64 -3.10 -1.65 -2.78
C ILE A 64 -2.53 -0.33 -3.30
N ILE A 65 -3.42 0.62 -3.57
CA ILE A 65 -3.13 1.96 -4.07
C ILE A 65 -3.44 2.98 -2.96
N LEU A 66 -2.40 3.60 -2.43
CA LEU A 66 -2.48 4.68 -1.46
C LEU A 66 -2.21 6.02 -2.16
N ALA A 67 -2.86 7.09 -1.71
CA ALA A 67 -2.56 8.44 -2.19
C ALA A 67 -2.28 9.41 -1.04
N GLU A 68 -1.47 10.42 -1.30
CA GLU A 68 -1.35 11.55 -0.38
C GLU A 68 -2.53 12.52 -0.50
N PRO A 69 -2.92 13.22 0.58
CA PRO A 69 -4.01 14.20 0.54
C PRO A 69 -3.80 15.25 -0.56
N LYS A 70 -4.86 15.58 -1.28
CA LYS A 70 -4.87 16.59 -2.36
C LYS A 70 -3.90 16.32 -3.52
N ALA A 71 -3.32 15.12 -3.60
CA ALA A 71 -2.43 14.76 -4.69
C ALA A 71 -3.16 14.84 -6.03
N LEU A 72 -2.52 15.46 -7.02
CA LEU A 72 -3.06 15.56 -8.36
C LEU A 72 -2.64 14.33 -9.17
N ILE A 73 -3.60 13.51 -9.54
CA ILE A 73 -3.40 12.20 -10.16
C ILE A 73 -4.33 12.06 -11.36
N GLY A 74 -3.79 11.71 -12.52
CA GLY A 74 -4.59 11.52 -13.73
C GLY A 74 -3.78 11.06 -14.92
N PHE A 75 -4.46 10.72 -16.03
CA PHE A 75 -3.78 10.40 -17.28
C PHE A 75 -3.41 11.68 -18.05
N ALA A 76 -4.39 12.53 -18.34
CA ALA A 76 -4.17 13.82 -18.97
C ALA A 76 -4.20 14.94 -17.93
N GLY A 77 -3.36 15.96 -18.10
CA GLY A 77 -3.39 17.13 -17.23
C GLY A 77 -4.71 17.92 -17.37
N PRO A 78 -5.15 18.64 -16.33
CA PRO A 78 -6.46 19.29 -16.29
C PRO A 78 -6.66 20.27 -17.46
N ARG A 79 -5.61 21.03 -17.82
CA ARG A 79 -5.63 21.94 -18.97
C ARG A 79 -6.00 21.26 -20.29
N VAL A 80 -5.42 20.08 -20.56
CA VAL A 80 -5.67 19.35 -21.82
C VAL A 80 -7.11 18.84 -21.84
N VAL A 81 -7.60 18.36 -20.70
CA VAL A 81 -8.98 17.87 -20.55
C VAL A 81 -9.99 18.99 -20.77
N GLU A 82 -9.79 20.15 -20.12
CA GLU A 82 -10.66 21.32 -20.28
C GLU A 82 -10.68 21.85 -21.71
N GLN A 83 -9.51 21.90 -22.37
CA GLN A 83 -9.42 22.32 -23.77
C GLN A 83 -10.14 21.35 -24.73
N THR A 84 -10.17 20.06 -24.41
CA THR A 84 -10.80 19.04 -25.25
C THR A 84 -12.32 19.03 -25.07
N ILE A 85 -12.81 19.20 -23.83
CA ILE A 85 -14.25 19.16 -23.51
C ILE A 85 -14.91 20.53 -23.69
N GLY A 86 -14.15 21.62 -23.69
CA GLY A 86 -14.66 22.99 -23.83
C GLY A 86 -15.33 23.55 -22.58
N HIS A 87 -15.28 22.82 -21.46
CA HIS A 87 -15.84 23.21 -20.16
C HIS A 87 -14.81 23.03 -19.04
N LYS A 88 -14.95 23.80 -17.96
CA LYS A 88 -14.10 23.66 -16.77
C LYS A 88 -14.36 22.32 -16.08
N LEU A 89 -13.30 21.73 -15.54
CA LEU A 89 -13.43 20.52 -14.73
C LEU A 89 -14.16 20.84 -13.41
N PRO A 90 -14.95 19.88 -12.88
CA PRO A 90 -15.51 20.00 -11.54
C PRO A 90 -14.41 20.27 -10.49
N GLU A 91 -14.75 20.99 -9.44
CA GLU A 91 -13.83 21.24 -8.34
C GLU A 91 -13.37 19.91 -7.72
N GLY A 92 -12.06 19.77 -7.51
CA GLY A 92 -11.48 18.54 -6.96
C GLY A 92 -11.32 17.39 -7.97
N ALA A 93 -11.73 17.56 -9.23
CA ALA A 93 -11.43 16.56 -10.26
C ALA A 93 -9.93 16.25 -10.31
N GLN A 94 -9.58 14.97 -10.49
CA GLN A 94 -8.20 14.46 -10.48
C GLN A 94 -7.46 14.60 -9.13
N LYS A 95 -8.15 14.98 -8.04
CA LYS A 95 -7.58 14.93 -6.69
C LYS A 95 -7.72 13.53 -6.10
N ALA A 96 -6.85 13.20 -5.15
CA ALA A 96 -6.89 11.95 -4.41
C ALA A 96 -8.28 11.67 -3.81
N GLU A 97 -8.95 12.69 -3.28
CA GLU A 97 -10.30 12.63 -2.72
C GLU A 97 -11.33 12.21 -3.77
N PHE A 98 -11.29 12.82 -4.96
CA PHE A 98 -12.16 12.44 -6.06
C PHE A 98 -11.89 11.02 -6.55
N LEU A 99 -10.63 10.58 -6.57
CA LEU A 99 -10.25 9.24 -7.00
C LEU A 99 -10.65 8.17 -6.00
N LEU A 100 -10.59 8.47 -4.70
CA LEU A 100 -11.12 7.61 -3.64
C LEU A 100 -12.64 7.40 -3.83
N ASP A 101 -13.39 8.48 -4.07
CA ASP A 101 -14.84 8.42 -4.31
C ASP A 101 -15.20 7.62 -5.57
N LYS A 102 -14.30 7.54 -6.56
CA LYS A 102 -14.45 6.73 -7.77
C LYS A 102 -13.89 5.32 -7.66
N GLY A 103 -13.35 4.93 -6.51
CA GLY A 103 -12.78 3.59 -6.28
C GLY A 103 -11.47 3.33 -7.04
N MET A 104 -10.73 4.38 -7.41
CA MET A 104 -9.42 4.27 -8.07
C MET A 104 -8.24 4.26 -7.08
N VAL A 105 -8.48 4.66 -5.83
CA VAL A 105 -7.51 4.69 -4.73
C VAL A 105 -8.17 4.00 -3.54
N ASP A 106 -7.43 3.17 -2.80
CA ASP A 106 -7.96 2.43 -1.65
C ASP A 106 -7.98 3.26 -0.37
N ALA A 107 -7.00 4.14 -0.18
CA ALA A 107 -6.95 5.04 0.97
C ALA A 107 -6.11 6.30 0.71
N ILE A 108 -6.51 7.39 1.36
CA ILE A 108 -5.73 8.62 1.45
C ILE A 108 -4.99 8.62 2.78
N VAL A 109 -3.68 8.79 2.75
CA VAL A 109 -2.81 8.68 3.91
C VAL A 109 -1.86 9.85 3.97
N SER A 110 -1.82 10.56 5.10
CA SER A 110 -0.88 11.65 5.29
C SER A 110 0.56 11.14 5.30
N ARG A 111 1.51 11.95 4.83
CA ARG A 111 2.94 11.56 4.78
C ARG A 111 3.50 11.12 6.13
N LYS A 112 3.02 11.71 7.23
CA LYS A 112 3.44 11.38 8.60
C LYS A 112 3.00 9.97 9.01
N GLU A 113 1.85 9.53 8.53
CA GLU A 113 1.24 8.23 8.88
C GLU A 113 1.59 7.13 7.86
N MET A 114 2.10 7.50 6.68
CA MET A 114 2.38 6.57 5.57
C MET A 114 3.23 5.38 6.02
N LYS A 115 4.30 5.61 6.78
CA LYS A 115 5.16 4.54 7.30
C LYS A 115 4.39 3.58 8.21
N GLN A 116 3.55 4.10 9.08
CA GLN A 116 2.75 3.29 10.00
C GLN A 116 1.70 2.48 9.24
N LYS A 117 1.00 3.11 8.29
CA LYS A 117 0.00 2.43 7.45
C LYS A 117 0.61 1.32 6.61
N VAL A 118 1.73 1.58 5.92
CA VAL A 118 2.44 0.56 5.14
C VAL A 118 2.93 -0.57 6.05
N SER A 119 3.50 -0.25 7.22
CA SER A 119 3.92 -1.29 8.17
C SER A 119 2.76 -2.15 8.64
N PHE A 120 1.60 -1.55 8.90
CA PHE A 120 0.38 -2.27 9.26
C PHE A 120 -0.06 -3.23 8.14
N ILE A 121 -0.15 -2.73 6.90
CA ILE A 121 -0.53 -3.55 5.73
C ILE A 121 0.42 -4.74 5.56
N LEU A 122 1.73 -4.49 5.60
CA LEU A 122 2.74 -5.55 5.47
C LEU A 122 2.61 -6.62 6.56
N LYS A 123 2.40 -6.21 7.82
CA LYS A 123 2.22 -7.15 8.94
C LYS A 123 0.90 -7.91 8.85
N PHE A 124 -0.15 -7.25 8.39
CA PHE A 124 -1.49 -7.84 8.26
C PHE A 124 -1.51 -8.93 7.17
N LEU A 125 -0.82 -8.69 6.05
CA LEU A 125 -0.77 -9.63 4.92
C LEU A 125 0.35 -10.66 5.01
N ASP A 126 1.26 -10.54 5.99
CA ASP A 126 2.30 -11.55 6.21
C ASP A 126 1.73 -12.80 6.91
N ALA A 127 1.57 -13.86 6.13
CA ALA A 127 1.13 -15.17 6.61
C ALA A 127 2.06 -15.76 7.70
N ASN A 128 3.34 -15.39 7.75
CA ASN A 128 4.29 -15.90 8.75
C ASN A 128 4.12 -15.21 10.12
N LEU A 129 3.63 -13.97 10.15
CA LEU A 129 3.35 -13.24 11.39
C LEU A 129 2.09 -13.76 12.09
N THR A 130 1.09 -14.22 11.34
CA THR A 130 -0.12 -14.85 11.91
C THR A 130 0.24 -16.10 12.71
N SER A 131 1.13 -16.93 12.17
CA SER A 131 1.59 -18.17 12.81
C SER A 131 2.46 -17.92 14.04
N SER A 132 3.32 -16.90 14.00
CA SER A 132 4.21 -16.55 15.11
C SER A 132 3.48 -15.86 16.26
N ASN A 133 2.45 -15.04 15.97
CA ASN A 133 1.59 -14.44 16.99
C ASN A 133 0.74 -15.50 17.71
N LEU A 134 0.20 -16.48 16.99
CA LEU A 134 -0.51 -17.62 17.59
C LEU A 134 0.41 -18.43 18.50
N ARG A 135 1.65 -18.70 18.06
CA ARG A 135 2.67 -19.38 18.88
C ARG A 135 3.04 -18.58 20.12
N ARG A 136 3.14 -17.25 20.02
CA ARG A 136 3.46 -16.36 21.14
C ARG A 136 2.33 -16.33 22.15
N GLN A 137 1.08 -16.17 21.71
CA GLN A 137 -0.11 -16.25 22.56
C GLN A 137 -0.19 -17.59 23.29
N GLN A 138 -0.10 -18.71 22.56
CA GLN A 138 -0.10 -20.06 23.14
C GLN A 138 1.05 -20.30 24.12
N MET A 139 2.23 -19.70 23.88
CA MET A 139 3.37 -19.81 24.78
C MET A 139 3.16 -19.01 26.08
N THR A 140 2.63 -17.79 26.00
CA THR A 140 2.23 -17.01 27.19
C THR A 140 1.14 -17.71 27.98
N GLU A 141 0.09 -18.22 27.33
CA GLU A 141 -0.99 -18.95 28.00
C GLU A 141 -0.46 -20.18 28.74
N LYS A 142 0.38 -21.00 28.08
CA LYS A 142 1.04 -22.15 28.73
C LYS A 142 1.95 -21.75 29.89
N LEU A 143 2.62 -20.60 29.80
CA LEU A 143 3.50 -20.12 30.87
C LEU A 143 2.70 -19.64 32.08
N PHE A 144 1.59 -18.92 31.84
CA PHE A 144 0.66 -18.51 32.89
C PHE A 144 0.00 -19.71 33.59
N GLU A 145 -0.32 -20.76 32.85
CA GLU A 145 -0.94 -21.95 33.40
C GLU A 145 0.04 -22.76 34.26
N LYS A 146 1.32 -22.87 33.85
CA LYS A 146 2.38 -23.43 34.69
C LYS A 146 2.58 -22.63 35.99
N LEU A 147 2.63 -21.30 35.90
CA LEU A 147 2.82 -20.43 37.06
C LEU A 147 1.66 -20.54 38.07
N LYS A 148 0.42 -20.71 37.60
CA LYS A 148 -0.74 -20.96 38.48
C LYS A 148 -0.63 -22.28 39.23
N VAL A 149 -0.19 -23.35 38.54
CA VAL A 149 -0.02 -24.68 39.14
C VAL A 149 1.12 -24.69 40.17
N GLU A 150 2.21 -23.96 39.92
CA GLU A 150 3.31 -23.81 40.87
C GLU A 150 2.92 -23.01 42.12
N ALA A 151 2.15 -21.93 41.97
CA ALA A 151 1.64 -21.15 43.09
C ALA A 151 0.69 -21.98 44.00
N GLN A 152 -0.20 -22.78 43.42
CA GLN A 152 -1.10 -23.66 44.18
C GLN A 152 -0.37 -24.78 44.92
N LYS A 153 0.76 -25.27 44.37
CA LYS A 153 1.61 -26.26 45.05
C LYS A 153 2.31 -25.67 46.28
N GLN A 154 2.79 -24.43 46.19
CA GLN A 154 3.44 -23.74 47.31
C GLN A 154 2.47 -23.45 48.47
N GLU A 155 1.22 -23.12 48.16
CA GLU A 155 0.17 -22.91 49.19
C GLU A 155 -0.20 -24.21 49.93
N MET A 156 -0.20 -25.37 49.24
CA MET A 156 -0.45 -26.67 49.89
C MET A 156 0.73 -27.16 50.73
N GLU A 157 1.97 -26.88 50.34
CA GLU A 157 3.15 -27.24 51.14
C GLU A 157 3.24 -26.41 52.44
N HIS A 158 2.81 -25.14 52.43
CA HIS A 158 2.73 -24.31 53.63
C HIS A 158 1.53 -24.62 54.56
N ALA A 159 0.51 -25.33 54.08
CA ALA A 159 -0.63 -25.75 54.90
C ALA A 159 -0.41 -27.09 55.65
N THR A 160 0.71 -27.78 55.41
CA THR A 160 0.99 -29.12 55.97
C THR A 160 2.16 -29.15 56.97
N THR A 161 2.61 -27.98 57.45
CA THR A 161 3.60 -27.86 58.56
C THR A 161 2.96 -27.16 59.75
#